data_AF-A0A2E6DRN2-F1
#
_entry.id   AF-A0A2E6DRN2-F1
#
_cell.length_a   1.000
_cell.length_b   1.000
_cell.length_c   1.000
_cell.angle_alpha   90.00
_cell.angle_beta   90.00
_cell.angle_gamma   90.00
#
_symmetry.space_group_name_H-M   'P 1'
#
loop_
_entity.id
_entity.type
_entity.pdbx_description
1 polymer ?
#
loop_
_entity_poly.entity_id
_entity_poly.type
_entity_poly.pdbx_seq_one_letter_code
_entity_poly.pdbx_strand_id
1 'polypeptide(L)' 'MIVGMPGRDVRKAYELFVERHELSHIPQIEDIDGSLWSYYGITAQPAWIFFDTEGGVKRGRGPIPTTLLKSDA' A
#
# COMPACT_ATOMS: atom_id res chain seq x y z
N MET A 1 -9.65 -7.49 0.71
CA MET A 1 -8.37 -7.87 0.08
C MET A 1 -7.35 -6.79 0.41
N ILE A 2 -6.10 -7.15 0.66
CA ILE A 2 -4.99 -6.21 0.89
C ILE A 2 -3.92 -6.49 -0.17
N VAL A 3 -3.33 -5.43 -0.71
CA VAL A 3 -2.22 -5.50 -1.67
C VAL A 3 -1.14 -4.55 -1.17
N GLY A 4 0.10 -5.02 -1.08
CA GLY A 4 1.25 -4.16 -0.84
C GLY A 4 1.73 -3.52 -2.14
N MET A 5 2.20 -2.28 -2.06
CA MET A 5 2.72 -1.55 -3.22
C MET A 5 4.11 -0.99 -2.89
N PRO A 6 5.15 -1.84 -2.84
CA PRO A 6 6.52 -1.37 -2.71
C PRO A 6 6.88 -0.51 -3.93
N GLY A 7 7.38 0.69 -3.68
CA GLY A 7 7.71 1.61 -4.76
C GLY A 7 8.95 2.44 -4.47
N ARG A 8 9.54 2.97 -5.54
CA ARG A 8 10.73 3.85 -5.51
C ARG A 8 11.94 3.26 -4.77
N ASP A 9 12.11 1.95 -4.84
CA ASP A 9 13.28 1.22 -4.33
C ASP A 9 13.71 0.17 -5.36
N VAL A 10 14.70 -0.66 -5.06
CA VAL A 10 15.08 -1.82 -5.88
C VAL A 10 14.32 -3.08 -5.46
N ARG A 11 14.01 -3.96 -6.42
CA ARG A 11 13.26 -5.20 -6.19
C ARG A 11 13.73 -5.99 -4.96
N LYS A 12 15.04 -6.24 -4.88
CA LYS A 12 15.66 -7.01 -3.81
C LYS A 12 15.40 -6.43 -2.41
N ALA A 13 15.26 -5.11 -2.29
CA ALA A 13 15.03 -4.47 -1.00
C ALA A 13 13.62 -4.79 -0.47
N TYR A 14 12.59 -4.72 -1.31
CA TYR A 14 11.24 -5.06 -0.87
C TYR A 14 11.04 -6.58 -0.69
N GLU A 15 11.71 -7.41 -1.49
CA GLU A 15 11.67 -8.87 -1.32
C GLU A 15 12.16 -9.26 0.08
N LEU A 16 13.30 -8.70 0.51
CA LEU A 16 13.83 -8.91 1.87
C LEU A 16 12.90 -8.35 2.96
N PHE A 17 12.19 -7.26 2.69
CA PHE A 17 11.19 -6.73 3.62
C PHE A 17 9.99 -7.68 3.76
N VAL A 18 9.48 -8.22 2.64
CA VAL A 18 8.38 -9.19 2.61
C VAL A 18 8.76 -10.46 3.36
N GLU A 19 9.96 -11.00 3.13
CA GLU A 19 10.47 -12.17 3.82
C GLU A 19 10.61 -11.93 5.32
N ARG A 20 11.30 -10.84 5.72
CA ARG A 20 11.54 -10.50 7.13
C ARG A 20 10.26 -10.37 7.95
N HIS A 21 9.20 -9.86 7.33
CA HIS A 21 7.93 -9.60 8.01
C HIS A 21 6.84 -10.63 7.68
N GLU A 22 7.22 -11.76 7.05
CA GLU A 22 6.33 -12.88 6.73
C GLU A 22 5.10 -12.48 5.89
N LEU A 23 5.27 -11.49 5.00
CA LEU A 23 4.19 -10.88 4.21
C LEU A 23 3.93 -11.60 2.88
N SER A 24 4.53 -12.76 2.63
CA SER A 24 4.45 -13.49 1.36
C SER A 24 3.02 -13.91 0.97
N HIS A 25 2.09 -13.92 1.93
CA HIS A 25 0.68 -14.20 1.73
C HIS A 25 -0.13 -12.97 1.23
N ILE A 26 0.44 -11.77 1.30
CA ILE A 26 -0.15 -10.53 0.78
C ILE A 26 0.37 -10.32 -0.64
N PRO A 27 -0.51 -10.23 -1.66
CA PRO A 27 -0.10 -9.87 -3.01
C PRO A 27 0.66 -8.55 -3.04
N GLN A 28 1.74 -8.48 -3.82
CA GLN A 28 2.56 -7.29 -3.98
C GLN A 28 2.46 -6.79 -5.43
N ILE A 29 2.27 -5.48 -5.62
CA ILE A 29 2.39 -4.80 -6.92
C ILE A 29 3.62 -3.92 -6.86
N GLU A 30 4.66 -4.32 -7.58
CA GLU A 30 5.92 -3.60 -7.64
C GLU A 30 5.78 -2.29 -8.45
N ASP A 31 6.18 -1.17 -7.86
CA ASP A 31 6.17 0.18 -8.47
C ASP A 31 7.57 0.83 -8.43
N ILE A 32 8.57 0.15 -8.99
CA ILE A 32 9.99 0.61 -8.97
C ILE A 32 10.14 2.00 -9.58
N ASP A 33 9.45 2.28 -10.68
CA ASP A 33 9.51 3.58 -11.36
C ASP A 33 8.68 4.68 -10.67
N GLY A 34 7.88 4.31 -9.67
CA GLY A 34 7.04 5.22 -8.90
C GLY A 34 5.85 5.77 -9.69
N SER A 35 5.49 5.18 -10.82
CA SER A 35 4.40 5.65 -11.68
C SER A 35 3.03 5.48 -11.02
N LEU A 36 2.78 4.36 -10.33
CA LEU A 36 1.55 4.13 -9.58
C LEU A 36 1.46 5.04 -8.36
N TRP A 37 2.54 5.18 -7.60
CA TRP A 37 2.62 6.13 -6.49
C TRP A 37 2.29 7.54 -6.98
N SER A 38 2.87 7.96 -8.11
CA SER A 38 2.63 9.29 -8.68
C SER A 38 1.18 9.45 -9.16
N TYR A 39 0.61 8.44 -9.81
CA TYR A 39 -0.80 8.42 -10.22
C TYR A 39 -1.74 8.61 -9.01
N TYR A 40 -1.44 7.94 -7.90
CA TYR A 40 -2.20 8.06 -6.65
C TYR A 40 -1.76 9.24 -5.77
N GLY A 41 -0.86 10.11 -6.23
CA GLY A 41 -0.40 11.27 -5.46
C GLY A 41 0.34 10.92 -4.17
N ILE A 42 0.89 9.71 -4.08
CA ILE A 42 1.72 9.25 -2.96
C ILE A 42 3.14 9.75 -3.18
N THR A 43 3.61 10.60 -2.26
CA THR A 43 4.96 11.17 -2.31
C THR A 43 5.92 10.50 -1.34
N ALA A 44 5.40 9.85 -0.30
CA ALA A 44 6.17 9.16 0.72
C ALA A 44 5.34 8.06 1.41
N GLN A 45 6.03 7.05 1.90
CA GLN A 45 5.49 6.04 2.82
C GLN A 45 5.61 6.49 4.29
N PRO A 46 4.79 5.97 5.22
CA PRO A 46 3.64 5.09 4.97
C PRO A 46 2.46 5.85 4.36
N ALA A 47 1.70 5.16 3.51
CA ALA A 47 0.47 5.66 2.90
C ALA A 47 -0.50 4.49 2.69
N TRP A 48 -1.78 4.81 2.49
CA TRP A 48 -2.82 3.82 2.24
C TRP A 48 -3.84 4.34 1.24
N ILE A 49 -4.45 3.40 0.51
CA ILE A 49 -5.55 3.64 -0.43
C ILE A 49 -6.61 2.58 -0.17
N PHE A 50 -7.84 3.01 0.03
CA PHE A 50 -9.03 2.17 0.06
C PHE A 50 -9.83 2.40 -1.22
N PHE A 51 -10.25 1.28 -1.81
CA PHE A 51 -11.19 1.24 -2.91
C PHE A 51 -12.50 0.65 -2.37
N ASP A 52 -13.62 1.30 -2.62
CA ASP A 52 -14.93 0.69 -2.41
C ASP A 52 -15.34 -0.15 -3.63
N THR A 53 -16.45 -0.88 -3.50
CA THR A 53 -16.98 -1.76 -4.56
C THR A 53 -17.58 -0.99 -5.73
N GLU A 54 -17.80 0.31 -5.59
CA GLU A 54 -18.37 1.20 -6.61
C GLU A 54 -17.27 1.98 -7.37
N GLY A 55 -16.01 1.78 -6.99
CA GLY A 55 -14.84 2.43 -7.60
C GLY A 55 -14.44 3.75 -6.94
N GLY A 56 -15.05 4.13 -5.82
CA GLY A 56 -14.62 5.26 -5.01
C GLY A 56 -13.27 5.01 -4.34
N VAL A 57 -12.47 6.08 -4.21
CA VAL A 57 -11.09 6.02 -3.74
C VAL A 57 -10.91 6.95 -2.54
N LYS A 58 -10.48 6.40 -1.42
CA LYS A 58 -10.05 7.16 -0.24
C LYS A 58 -8.57 6.87 0.03
N ARG A 59 -7.76 7.91 0.22
CA ARG A 59 -6.32 7.77 0.45
C ARG A 59 -5.86 8.65 1.59
N GLY A 60 -4.75 8.25 2.22
CA GLY A 60 -4.14 9.00 3.30
C GLY A 60 -2.63 8.77 3.39
N ARG A 61 -1.96 9.72 4.04
CA ARG A 61 -0.54 9.64 4.41
C ARG A 61 -0.43 9.27 5.88
N GLY A 62 0.65 8.61 6.25
CA GLY A 62 0.86 8.13 7.59
C GLY A 62 0.26 6.73 7.82
N PRO A 63 0.28 6.25 9.07
CA PRO A 63 -0.36 5.00 9.44
C PRO A 63 -1.87 5.06 9.20
N ILE A 64 -2.49 3.91 8.96
CA ILE A 64 -3.95 3.81 8.81
C ILE A 64 -4.60 4.20 10.15
N PRO A 65 -5.50 5.22 10.19
CA PRO A 65 -6.25 5.54 11.38
C PRO A 65 -7.11 4.34 11.83
N THR A 66 -7.10 4.03 13.12
CA THR A 66 -7.89 2.91 13.67
C THR A 66 -9.39 3.08 13.48
N THR A 67 -9.87 4.32 13.34
CA THR A 67 -11.27 4.63 13.02
C THR A 67 -11.68 4.17 11.62
N LEU A 68 -10.74 3.99 10.68
CA LEU A 68 -11.02 3.44 9.36
C LEU A 68 -11.00 1.90 9.35
N LEU A 69 -10.44 1.28 10.38
CA LEU A 69 -10.38 -0.17 10.52
C LEU A 69 -11.52 -0.72 11.39
N LYS A 70 -12.20 0.15 12.13
CA LYS A 70 -13.40 -0.22 12.87
C LYS A 70 -14.60 0.02 11.96
N SER A 71 -15.19 -1.06 11.47
CA SER A 71 -16.57 -1.02 11.01
C SER A 71 -17.44 -0.56 12.17
N ASP A 72 -18.30 0.43 11.96
CA ASP A 72 -19.46 0.62 12.83
C ASP A 72 -20.31 -0.64 12.65
N ALA A 73 -20.13 -1.61 13.55
CA ALA A 73 -20.94 -2.81 13.66
C ALA A 73 -22.08 -2.56 14.65
#